data_AF-A0A433XET2-F1
#
_entry.id   AF-A0A433XET2-F1
#
_cell.length_a   1.000
_cell.length_b   1.000
_cell.length_c   1.000
_cell.angle_alpha   90.00
_cell.angle_beta   90.00
_cell.angle_gamma   90.00
#
_symmetry.space_group_name_H-M   'P 1'
#
loop_
_entity.id
_entity.type
_entity.pdbx_description
1 polymer ?
#
loop_
_entity_poly.entity_id
_entity_poly.type
_entity_poly.pdbx_seq_one_letter_code
_entity_poly.pdbx_strand_id
1 'polypeptide(L)'
;MSDPARIVDRIRDLGGNIVLHGDGLRLVNSAKLPKEALGFVRQHRRAIMQFLLEEQQDEMDERAAIIEFDGGAPRQWAQQFAKILIAQKPADVDELDWSWFITTCGRIIDEAPGRRAA
;
A
#
# COMPACT_ATOMS: atom_id res chain seq x y z
N MET A 1 26.65 1.12 -5.30
CA MET A 1 25.47 1.07 -4.40
C MET A 1 24.45 0.15 -5.04
N SER A 2 23.88 -0.80 -4.29
CA SER A 2 22.85 -1.69 -4.82
C SER A 2 21.54 -0.90 -4.99
N ASP A 3 20.95 -0.96 -6.18
CA ASP A 3 19.67 -0.33 -6.53
C ASP A 3 18.52 -0.97 -5.73
N PRO A 4 17.77 -0.23 -4.89
CA PRO A 4 16.73 -0.79 -4.03
C PRO A 4 15.61 -1.50 -4.79
N ALA A 5 15.25 -1.04 -6.00
CA ALA A 5 14.24 -1.68 -6.84
C ALA A 5 14.65 -3.13 -7.16
N ARG A 6 15.88 -3.32 -7.63
CA ARG A 6 16.43 -4.65 -7.91
C ARG A 6 16.52 -5.56 -6.68
N ILE A 7 16.70 -5.00 -5.49
CA ILE A 7 16.71 -5.78 -4.25
C ILE A 7 15.31 -6.33 -3.98
N VAL A 8 14.29 -5.49 -4.11
CA VAL A 8 12.89 -5.86 -3.91
C VAL A 8 12.45 -6.89 -4.95
N ASP A 9 12.73 -6.64 -6.23
CA ASP A 9 12.40 -7.56 -7.32
C ASP A 9 13.02 -8.94 -7.11
N ARG A 10 14.32 -9.00 -6.78
CA ARG A 10 14.99 -10.27 -6.53
C ARG A 10 14.38 -11.05 -5.37
N ILE A 11 13.88 -10.38 -4.34
CA ILE A 11 13.21 -11.03 -3.22
C ILE A 11 11.85 -11.58 -3.65
N ARG A 12 11.11 -10.84 -4.48
CA ARG A 12 9.83 -11.25 -5.07
C ARG A 12 10.02 -12.45 -6.01
N ASP A 13 11.07 -12.46 -6.83
CA ASP A 13 11.43 -13.55 -7.74
C ASP A 13 11.73 -14.87 -6.99
N LEU A 14 12.29 -14.77 -5.79
CA LEU A 14 12.54 -15.91 -4.91
C LEU A 14 11.30 -16.35 -4.11
N GLY A 15 10.15 -15.70 -4.34
CA GLY A 15 8.88 -15.99 -3.67
C GLY A 15 8.75 -15.42 -2.26
N GLY A 16 9.66 -14.52 -1.86
CA GLY A 16 9.52 -13.67 -0.67
C GLY A 16 8.85 -12.34 -1.00
N ASN A 17 8.69 -11.48 0.00
CA ASN A 17 8.37 -10.06 -0.22
C ASN A 17 8.99 -9.20 0.88
N ILE A 18 9.20 -7.92 0.62
CA ILE A 18 9.49 -6.92 1.65
C ILE A 18 8.34 -5.91 1.64
N VAL A 19 7.77 -5.66 2.81
CA VAL A 19 6.72 -4.67 2.99
C VAL A 19 7.08 -3.69 4.10
N LEU A 20 6.52 -2.48 4.02
CA LEU A 20 6.50 -1.55 5.15
C LEU A 20 5.61 -2.11 6.27
N HIS A 21 6.05 -1.96 7.52
CA HIS A 21 5.29 -2.37 8.69
C HIS A 21 5.63 -1.43 9.86
N GLY A 22 4.72 -0.49 10.14
CA GLY A 22 5.01 0.66 11.01
C GLY A 22 6.24 1.41 10.50
N ASP A 23 7.19 1.70 11.40
CA ASP A 23 8.46 2.38 11.07
C ASP A 23 9.55 1.42 10.53
N GLY A 24 9.16 0.21 10.12
CA GLY A 24 10.08 -0.88 9.82
C GLY A 24 9.81 -1.58 8.49
N LEU A 25 10.69 -2.55 8.20
CA LEU A 25 10.52 -3.50 7.10
C LEU A 25 10.15 -4.85 7.69
N ARG A 26 9.22 -5.54 7.03
CA ARG A 26 8.87 -6.93 7.30
C ARG A 26 9.14 -7.78 6.07
N LEU A 27 9.88 -8.86 6.26
CA LEU A 27 10.05 -9.90 5.24
C LEU A 27 8.90 -10.89 5.33
N VAL A 28 8.17 -11.05 4.24
CA VAL A 28 7.10 -12.05 4.08
C VAL A 28 7.70 -13.28 3.39
N ASN A 29 7.30 -14.48 3.83
CA ASN A 29 7.82 -15.74 3.31
C ASN A 29 9.36 -15.84 3.34
N SER A 30 9.98 -15.33 4.40
CA SER A 30 11.44 -15.30 4.57
C SER A 30 12.09 -16.69 4.49
N ALA A 31 11.35 -17.76 4.78
CA ALA A 31 11.82 -19.14 4.65
C ALA A 31 12.20 -19.55 3.23
N LYS A 32 11.69 -18.86 2.19
CA LYS A 32 12.07 -19.10 0.78
C LYS A 32 13.35 -18.38 0.36
N LEU A 33 13.88 -17.51 1.21
CA LEU A 33 15.04 -16.68 0.89
C LEU A 33 16.34 -17.33 1.39
N PRO A 34 17.47 -17.08 0.71
CA PRO A 34 18.80 -17.44 1.20
C PRO A 34 19.04 -16.91 2.62
N LYS A 35 19.83 -17.63 3.42
CA LYS A 35 20.12 -17.26 4.82
C LYS A 35 20.76 -15.87 4.92
N GLU A 36 21.49 -15.46 3.89
CA GLU A 36 22.21 -14.20 3.78
C GLU A 36 21.28 -13.02 3.43
N ALA A 37 20.08 -13.29 2.90
CA ALA A 37 19.16 -12.25 2.43
C ALA A 37 18.79 -11.28 3.54
N LEU A 38 18.61 -11.77 4.77
CA LEU A 38 18.23 -10.94 5.91
C LEU A 38 19.34 -9.96 6.30
N GLY A 39 20.61 -10.38 6.23
CA GLY A 39 21.76 -9.51 6.44
C GLY A 39 21.86 -8.43 5.37
N PHE A 40 21.66 -8.82 4.11
CA PHE A 40 21.67 -7.91 2.98
C PHE A 40 20.56 -6.86 3.04
N VAL A 41 19.32 -7.27 3.37
CA VAL A 41 18.19 -6.35 3.55
C VAL A 41 18.45 -5.37 4.71
N ARG A 42 19.04 -5.83 5.82
CA ARG A 42 19.42 -4.95 6.93
C ARG A 42 20.46 -3.90 6.51
N GLN A 43 21.46 -4.30 5.72
CA GLN A 43 22.48 -3.38 5.21
C GLN A 43 21.88 -2.27 4.32
N HIS A 44 20.83 -2.59 3.58
CA HIS A 44 20.17 -1.67 2.65
C HIS A 44 18.85 -1.09 3.15
N ARG A 45 18.51 -1.28 4.44
CA ARG A 45 17.19 -0.96 5.01
C ARG A 45 16.68 0.43 4.64
N ARG A 46 17.50 1.48 4.79
CA ARG A 46 17.09 2.86 4.55
C ARG A 46 16.71 3.11 3.08
N ALA A 47 17.51 2.58 2.15
CA ALA A 47 17.24 2.73 0.71
C ALA A 47 15.98 1.96 0.30
N ILE A 48 15.81 0.74 0.83
CA ILE A 48 14.60 -0.07 0.57
C ILE A 48 13.36 0.62 1.15
N MET A 49 13.44 1.15 2.38
CA MET A 49 12.31 1.88 2.98
C MET A 49 11.92 3.10 2.16
N GLN A 50 12.90 3.91 1.72
CA GLN A 50 12.63 5.08 0.91
C GLN A 50 11.95 4.70 -0.42
N PHE A 51 12.48 3.68 -1.10
CA PHE A 51 11.91 3.17 -2.34
C PHE A 51 10.46 2.69 -2.15
N LEU A 52 10.18 1.89 -1.12
CA LEU A 52 8.82 1.40 -0.86
C LEU A 52 7.84 2.52 -0.44
N LEU A 53 8.32 3.58 0.21
CA LEU A 53 7.51 4.76 0.53
C LEU A 53 7.16 5.55 -0.73
N GLU A 54 8.10 5.70 -1.66
CA GLU A 54 7.88 6.30 -2.97
C GLU A 54 6.87 5.47 -3.80
N GLU A 55 7.06 4.14 -3.89
CA GLU A 55 6.09 3.26 -4.57
C GLU A 55 4.68 3.35 -3.95
N GLN A 56 4.58 3.40 -2.62
CA GLN A 56 3.29 3.53 -1.93
C GLN A 56 2.62 4.87 -2.21
N GLN A 57 3.40 5.95 -2.30
CA GLN A 57 2.90 7.29 -2.64
C GLN A 57 2.40 7.33 -4.09
N ASP A 58 3.13 6.73 -5.02
CA ASP A 58 2.72 6.64 -6.43
C ASP A 58 1.43 5.82 -6.57
N GLU A 59 1.32 4.67 -5.89
CA GLU A 59 0.09 3.87 -5.86
C GLU A 59 -1.09 4.67 -5.27
N MET A 60 -0.85 5.45 -4.22
CA MET A 60 -1.88 6.31 -3.63
C MET A 60 -2.37 7.37 -4.63
N ASP A 61 -1.44 8.03 -5.33
CA ASP A 61 -1.76 9.11 -6.26
C ASP A 61 -2.48 8.59 -7.50
N GLU A 62 -2.09 7.41 -8.02
CA GLU A 62 -2.77 6.72 -9.11
C GLU A 62 -4.21 6.34 -8.70
N ARG A 63 -4.39 5.72 -7.54
CA ARG A 63 -5.73 5.37 -7.01
C ARG A 63 -6.61 6.61 -6.81
N ALA A 64 -6.04 7.69 -6.26
CA ALA A 64 -6.76 8.93 -6.07
C ALA A 64 -7.20 9.54 -7.41
N ALA A 65 -6.37 9.46 -8.45
CA ALA A 65 -6.76 9.90 -9.79
C ALA A 65 -7.94 9.09 -10.34
N ILE A 66 -7.93 7.76 -10.19
CA ILE A 66 -9.04 6.90 -10.62
C ILE A 66 -10.34 7.29 -9.89
N ILE A 67 -10.29 7.42 -8.55
CA ILE A 67 -11.48 7.76 -7.76
C ILE A 67 -12.03 9.16 -8.11
N GLU A 68 -11.15 10.11 -8.44
CA GLU A 68 -11.53 11.46 -8.85
C GLU A 68 -12.14 11.51 -10.24
N PHE A 69 -11.43 10.98 -11.25
CA PHE A 69 -11.79 11.18 -12.64
C PHE A 69 -12.80 10.14 -13.12
N ASP A 70 -12.60 8.87 -12.77
CA ASP A 70 -13.50 7.79 -13.20
C ASP A 70 -14.68 7.66 -12.23
N GLY A 71 -14.44 7.88 -10.93
CA GLY A 71 -15.48 7.86 -9.89
C GLY A 71 -16.24 9.18 -9.72
N GLY A 72 -15.74 10.29 -10.26
CA GLY A 72 -16.36 11.62 -10.14
C GLY A 72 -16.30 12.22 -8.73
N ALA A 73 -15.50 11.66 -7.83
CA ALA A 73 -15.39 12.14 -6.46
C ALA A 73 -14.58 13.45 -6.37
N PRO A 74 -14.87 14.35 -5.41
CA PRO A 74 -13.99 15.49 -5.15
C PRO A 74 -12.55 15.04 -4.85
N ARG A 75 -11.54 15.72 -5.40
CA ARG A 75 -10.10 15.42 -5.19
C ARG A 75 -9.74 15.09 -3.74
N GLN A 76 -10.20 15.92 -2.81
CA GLN A 76 -9.92 15.73 -1.39
C GLN A 76 -10.43 14.38 -0.88
N TRP A 77 -11.62 13.95 -1.30
CA TRP A 77 -12.21 12.67 -0.89
C TRP A 77 -11.46 11.51 -1.54
N ALA A 78 -11.13 11.64 -2.82
CA ALA A 78 -10.36 10.65 -3.55
C ALA A 78 -8.99 10.38 -2.89
N GLN A 79 -8.26 11.44 -2.52
CA GLN A 79 -6.97 11.31 -1.81
C GLN A 79 -7.09 10.63 -0.45
N GLN A 80 -8.09 11.02 0.36
CA GLN A 80 -8.29 10.41 1.68
C GLN A 80 -8.69 8.95 1.56
N PHE A 81 -9.54 8.60 0.59
CA PHE A 81 -9.95 7.22 0.40
C PHE A 81 -8.84 6.35 -0.18
N ALA A 82 -8.06 6.85 -1.14
CA ALA A 82 -6.86 6.17 -1.62
C ALA A 82 -5.90 5.82 -0.48
N LYS A 83 -5.70 6.76 0.46
CA LYS A 83 -4.90 6.52 1.68
C LYS A 83 -5.47 5.40 2.55
N ILE A 84 -6.79 5.29 2.68
CA ILE A 84 -7.45 4.20 3.41
C ILE A 84 -7.28 2.85 2.68
N LEU A 85 -7.43 2.84 1.35
CA LEU A 85 -7.37 1.62 0.54
C LEU A 85 -5.99 0.94 0.58
N ILE A 86 -4.92 1.71 0.70
CA ILE A 86 -3.54 1.18 0.78
C ILE A 86 -3.08 0.94 2.23
N ALA A 87 -3.86 1.37 3.23
CA ALA A 87 -3.50 1.20 4.63
C ALA A 87 -3.62 -0.26 5.06
N GLN A 88 -2.73 -0.69 5.94
CA GLN A 88 -2.91 -1.95 6.66
C GLN A 88 -4.09 -1.81 7.63
N LYS A 89 -4.88 -2.89 7.72
CA LYS A 89 -5.89 -3.04 8.75
C LYS A 89 -5.25 -2.83 10.14
N PRO A 90 -5.87 -2.06 11.05
CA PRO A 90 -5.43 -1.99 12.44
C PRO A 90 -5.38 -3.38 13.10
N ALA A 91 -4.45 -3.56 14.05
CA ALA A 91 -4.19 -4.87 14.64
C ALA A 91 -5.37 -5.43 15.45
N ASP A 92 -6.17 -4.54 16.03
CA ASP A 92 -7.31 -4.79 16.91
C ASP A 92 -8.67 -4.80 16.21
N VAL A 93 -8.70 -4.58 14.89
CA VAL A 93 -9.92 -4.60 14.08
C VAL A 93 -10.08 -5.96 13.42
N ASP A 94 -11.28 -6.54 13.41
CA ASP A 94 -11.56 -7.79 12.72
C ASP A 94 -11.46 -7.66 11.18
N GLU A 95 -11.12 -8.73 10.47
CA GLU A 95 -11.01 -8.69 9.00
C GLU A 95 -12.34 -8.37 8.32
N LEU A 96 -13.45 -8.90 8.82
CA LEU A 96 -14.78 -8.62 8.28
C LEU A 96 -15.19 -7.19 8.53
N ASP A 97 -14.91 -6.66 9.72
CA ASP A 97 -15.20 -5.26 10.07
C ASP A 97 -14.42 -4.28 9.20
N TRP A 98 -13.13 -4.57 8.96
CA TRP A 98 -12.30 -3.76 8.08
C TRP A 98 -12.77 -3.80 6.62
N SER A 99 -13.11 -4.99 6.13
CA SER A 99 -13.66 -5.15 4.79
C SER A 99 -14.98 -4.39 4.65
N TRP A 100 -15.89 -4.53 5.61
CA TRP A 100 -17.17 -3.83 5.63
C TRP A 100 -16.99 -2.30 5.68
N PHE A 101 -16.05 -1.81 6.49
CA PHE A 101 -15.71 -0.38 6.57
C PHE A 101 -15.26 0.16 5.21
N ILE A 102 -14.30 -0.51 4.55
CA ILE A 102 -13.81 -0.10 3.23
C ILE A 102 -14.94 -0.10 2.20
N THR A 103 -15.73 -1.17 2.15
CA THR A 103 -16.86 -1.28 1.21
C THR A 103 -17.89 -0.18 1.44
N THR A 104 -18.17 0.16 2.71
CA THR A 104 -19.11 1.22 3.06
C THR A 104 -18.60 2.59 2.64
N CYS A 105 -17.31 2.88 2.87
CA CYS A 105 -16.67 4.10 2.38
C CYS A 105 -16.74 4.21 0.86
N GLY A 106 -16.42 3.13 0.13
CA GLY A 106 -16.48 3.10 -1.33
C GLY A 106 -17.88 3.44 -1.85
N ARG A 107 -18.90 2.78 -1.32
CA ARG A 107 -20.30 3.06 -1.70
C ARG A 107 -20.72 4.52 -1.47
N ILE A 108 -20.32 5.11 -0.34
CA ILE A 108 -20.64 6.53 -0.05
C ILE A 108 -19.98 7.45 -1.07
N ILE A 109 -18.73 7.15 -1.46
CA ILE A 109 -17.97 7.93 -2.43
C ILE A 109 -18.59 7.82 -3.83
N ASP A 110 -18.96 6.61 -4.25
CA ASP A 110 -19.59 6.35 -5.55
C ASP A 110 -20.97 7.03 -5.67
N GLU A 111 -21.74 7.09 -4.58
CA GLU A 111 -23.08 7.72 -4.56
C GLU A 111 -23.02 9.25 -4.42
N ALA A 112 -21.89 9.83 -4.00
CA ALA A 112 -21.80 11.26 -3.70
C ALA A 112 -22.00 12.20 -4.91
N PRO A 113 -21.47 11.90 -6.12
CA PRO A 113 -21.74 12.70 -7.31
C PRO A 113 -23.24 12.75 -7.66
N GLY A 114 -23.96 11.63 -7.45
CA GLY A 114 -25.40 11.55 -7.71
C GLY A 114 -26.27 12.37 -6.77
N ARG A 115 -25.84 12.61 -5.51
CA ARG A 115 -26.60 13.39 -4.52
C ARG A 115 -26.51 14.91 -4.71
N ARG A 116 -25.53 15.40 -5.47
CA ARG A 116 -25.42 16.85 -5.78
C ARG A 116 -26.36 17.28 -6.91
N ALA A 117 -26.88 16.34 -7.70
CA ALA A 117 -27.74 16.60 -8.85
C ALA A 117 -29.24 16.40 -8.58
N ALA A 118 -29.63 16.05 -7.35
CA ALA A 118 -31.00 15.76 -6.92
C ALA A 118 -31.57 16.82 -5.96
#